data_AF-A0A945XE78-F1
#
_entry.id   AF-A0A945XE78-F1
#
_cell.length_a   1.000
_cell.length_b   1.000
_cell.length_c   1.000
_cell.angle_alpha   90.00
_cell.angle_beta   90.00
_cell.angle_gamma   90.00
#
_symmetry.space_group_name_H-M   'P 1'
#
loop_
_entity.id
_entity.type
_entity.pdbx_description
1 polymer ?
#
loop_
_entity_poly.entity_id
_entity_poly.type
_entity_poly.pdbx_seq_one_letter_code
_entity_poly.pdbx_strand_id
1 'polypeptide(L)' 'MYGLIDALREIVIANRILAAEDVVDAFGHISVRHPENPDHYLLARSRSPELVTMDDIMEFTLQGDIVGD' A
#
# COMPACT_ATOMS: atom_id res chain seq x y z
N MET A 1 13.42 -9.40 -10.22
CA MET A 1 12.05 -9.81 -9.85
C MET A 1 11.87 -9.38 -8.41
N TYR A 2 11.06 -8.34 -8.17
CA TYR A 2 10.89 -7.76 -6.84
C TYR A 2 10.02 -8.68 -5.97
N GLY A 3 10.42 -8.95 -4.73
CA GLY A 3 9.68 -9.82 -3.81
C GLY A 3 8.68 -9.05 -2.96
N LEU A 4 7.89 -9.76 -2.14
CA LEU A 4 6.89 -9.13 -1.25
C LEU A 4 7.46 -7.99 -0.39
N ILE A 5 8.64 -8.20 0.22
CA ILE A 5 9.27 -7.19 1.08
C ILE A 5 9.59 -5.90 0.31
N ASP A 6 10.00 -6.01 -0.95
CA ASP A 6 10.30 -4.83 -1.78
C ASP A 6 9.02 -4.06 -2.10
N ALA A 7 7.95 -4.77 -2.49
CA ALA A 7 6.65 -4.16 -2.76
C ALA A 7 6.08 -3.43 -1.53
N LEU A 8 6.21 -4.01 -0.34
CA LEU A 8 5.81 -3.38 0.92
C LEU A 8 6.62 -2.11 1.23
N ARG A 9 7.93 -2.12 0.96
CA ARG A 9 8.77 -0.91 1.13
C ARG A 9 8.41 0.17 0.11
N GLU A 10 8.19 -0.22 -1.14
CA GLU A 10 7.86 0.72 -2.22
C GLU A 10 6.53 1.43 -1.99
N ILE A 11 5.49 0.72 -1.54
CA ILE A 11 4.20 1.38 -1.25
C ILE A 11 4.31 2.37 -0.08
N VAL A 12 5.12 2.09 0.94
CA VAL A 12 5.39 3.04 2.04
C VAL A 12 6.14 4.27 1.52
N ILE A 13 7.19 4.06 0.72
CA ILE A 13 7.97 5.15 0.10
C ILE A 13 7.07 6.00 -0.80
N ALA A 14 6.23 5.37 -1.61
CA ALA A 14 5.34 6.05 -2.53
C ALA A 14 4.30 6.91 -1.80
N ASN A 15 3.67 6.39 -0.74
CA ASN A 15 2.76 7.20 0.10
C ASN A 15 3.45 8.46 0.63
N ARG A 16 4.68 8.33 1.14
CA ARG A 16 5.44 9.46 1.70
C ARG A 16 5.90 10.46 0.65
N ILE A 17 6.32 9.99 -0.53
CA ILE A 17 6.67 10.87 -1.67
C ILE A 17 5.44 11.65 -2.12
N LEU A 18 4.31 10.98 -2.33
CA LEU A 18 3.08 11.63 -2.83
C LEU A 18 2.56 12.67 -1.84
N ALA A 19 2.66 12.43 -0.53
CA ALA A 19 2.35 13.44 0.48
C ALA A 19 3.35 14.60 0.49
N ALA A 20 4.66 14.32 0.40
CA ALA A 20 5.69 15.36 0.44
C ALA A 20 5.67 16.28 -0.79
N GLU A 21 5.21 15.77 -1.94
CA GLU A 21 5.07 16.51 -3.20
C GLU A 21 3.67 17.13 -3.37
N ASP A 22 2.84 17.15 -2.31
CA ASP A 22 1.47 17.67 -2.32
C ASP A 22 0.57 17.08 -3.43
N VAL A 23 0.86 15.84 -3.86
CA VAL A 23 0.07 15.13 -4.90
C VAL A 23 -1.16 14.46 -4.28
N VAL A 24 -1.02 13.96 -3.05
CA VAL A 24 -2.10 13.34 -2.28
C VAL A 24 -2.16 14.02 -0.92
N ASP A 25 -3.36 14.40 -0.50
CA ASP A 25 -3.62 15.00 0.81
C ASP A 25 -4.06 13.93 1.83
N ALA A 26 -4.78 14.34 2.88
CA ALA A 26 -5.30 13.42 3.89
C ALA A 26 -6.30 12.37 3.34
N PHE A 27 -6.84 12.57 2.14
CA PHE A 27 -7.83 11.72 1.49
C PHE A 27 -7.34 11.24 0.12
N GLY A 28 -6.38 10.31 0.13
CA GLY A 28 -6.05 9.50 -1.03
C GLY A 28 -5.24 8.27 -0.66
N HIS A 29 -5.05 7.38 -1.63
CA HIS A 29 -4.37 6.13 -1.42
C HIS A 29 -3.68 5.65 -2.70
N ILE A 30 -2.64 4.84 -2.52
CA ILE A 30 -1.94 4.12 -3.57
C ILE A 30 -1.93 2.63 -3.22
N SER A 31 -2.12 1.78 -4.22
CA SER A 31 -2.01 0.32 -4.09
C SER A 31 -0.95 -0.23 -5.04
N VAL A 32 -0.48 -1.44 -4.76
CA VAL A 32 0.37 -2.21 -5.68
C VAL A 32 -0.15 -3.64 -5.77
N ARG A 33 -0.09 -4.25 -6.96
CA ARG A 33 -0.46 -5.66 -7.13
C ARG A 33 0.53 -6.54 -6.35
N HIS A 34 0.04 -7.57 -5.67
CA HIS A 34 0.90 -8.47 -4.91
C HIS A 34 1.86 -9.20 -5.89
N PRO A 35 3.20 -9.14 -5.69
CA PRO A 35 4.17 -9.56 -6.71
C PRO A 35 4.18 -11.07 -6.95
N GLU A 36 3.74 -11.85 -5.96
CA GLU A 36 3.73 -13.32 -6.00
C GLU A 36 2.31 -13.90 -6.17
N ASN A 37 1.28 -13.06 -6.13
CA ASN A 37 -0.12 -13.47 -6.26
C ASN A 37 -0.92 -12.39 -7.02
N PRO A 38 -1.11 -12.54 -8.34
CA PRO A 38 -1.73 -11.50 -9.15
C PRO A 38 -3.22 -11.25 -8.84
N ASP A 39 -3.88 -12.11 -8.07
CA ASP A 39 -5.28 -11.92 -7.67
C ASP A 39 -5.41 -11.09 -6.37
N HIS A 40 -4.30 -10.67 -5.77
CA HIS A 40 -4.29 -9.85 -4.57
C HIS A 40 -3.60 -8.49 -4.82
N TYR A 41 -3.85 -7.53 -3.94
CA TYR A 41 -3.16 -6.24 -3.91
C TYR A 41 -2.84 -5.79 -2.49
N LEU A 42 -1.85 -4.92 -2.37
CA LEU A 42 -1.39 -4.34 -1.12
C LEU A 42 -1.84 -2.87 -1.06
N LEU A 43 -2.32 -2.44 0.09
CA LEU A 43 -2.84 -1.09 0.33
C LEU A 43 -2.69 -0.72 1.81
N ALA A 44 -2.39 0.53 2.12
CA ALA A 44 -2.38 1.00 3.50
C ALA A 44 -3.81 1.04 4.09
N ARG A 45 -3.96 0.69 5.37
CA ARG A 45 -5.20 0.93 6.12
C ARG A 45 -5.56 2.42 6.16
N SER A 46 -6.74 2.76 6.68
CA SER A 46 -7.19 4.17 6.83
C SER A 46 -6.25 4.98 7.72
N ARG A 47 -5.27 5.63 7.10
CA ARG A 47 -4.17 6.39 7.72
C ARG A 47 -3.65 7.40 6.71
N SER A 48 -3.31 8.61 7.17
CA SER A 48 -2.78 9.66 6.29
C SER A 48 -1.46 9.20 5.62
N PRO A 49 -1.26 9.47 4.31
CA PRO A 49 -0.11 8.95 3.57
C PRO A 49 1.26 9.31 4.16
N GLU A 50 1.41 10.48 4.77
CA GLU A 50 2.64 10.93 5.42
C GLU A 50 3.01 10.12 6.68
N LEU A 51 2.04 9.40 7.26
CA LEU A 51 2.21 8.61 8.48
C LEU A 51 2.33 7.10 8.22
N VAL A 52 2.21 6.66 6.97
CA VAL A 52 2.22 5.23 6.61
C VAL A 52 3.56 4.57 6.97
N THR A 53 3.46 3.38 7.54
CA THR A 53 4.57 2.48 7.88
C THR A 53 4.29 1.08 7.31
N MET A 54 5.26 0.16 7.43
CA MET A 54 5.11 -1.22 6.96
C MET A 54 3.95 -1.95 7.67
N ASP A 55 3.76 -1.68 8.96
CA ASP A 55 2.72 -2.32 9.79
C ASP A 55 1.31 -1.82 9.44
N ASP A 56 1.20 -0.79 8.60
CA ASP A 56 -0.07 -0.25 8.13
C ASP A 56 -0.53 -0.89 6.81
N ILE A 57 0.31 -1.69 6.15
CA ILE A 57 -0.01 -2.29 4.86
C ILE A 57 -0.81 -3.58 5.06
N MET A 58 -1.94 -3.65 4.37
CA MET A 58 -2.86 -4.78 4.37
C MET A 58 -2.88 -5.42 2.98
N GLU A 59 -3.23 -6.70 2.93
CA GLU A 59 -3.43 -7.46 1.71
C GLU A 59 -4.93 -7.66 1.47
N PHE A 60 -5.34 -7.48 0.22
CA PHE A 60 -6.73 -7.57 -0.20
C PHE A 60 -6.88 -8.47 -1.42
N THR A 61 -8.01 -9.17 -1.51
CA THR A 61 -8.46 -9.87 -2.72
C THR A 61 -8.93 -8.85 -3.78
N LEU A 62 -9.10 -9.27 -5.04
CA LEU A 62 -9.69 -8.39 -6.08
C LEU A 62 -11.11 -7.91 -5.75
N GLN A 63 -11.81 -8.58 -4.85
CA GLN A 63 -13.15 -8.20 -4.38
C GLN A 63 -13.10 -7.13 -3.28
N GLY A 64 -11.92 -6.83 -2.75
CA GLY A 64 -11.73 -5.87 -1.65
C GLY A 64 -11.86 -6.48 -0.26
N ASP A 65 -11.91 -7.81 -0.16
CA ASP A 65 -11.89 -8.50 1.13
C ASP A 65 -10.47 -8.52 1.70
N ILE A 66 -10.34 -8.35 3.02
CA ILE A 66 -9.06 -8.43 3.71
C ILE A 66 -8.61 -9.89 3.77
N VAL A 67 -7.34 -10.13 3.51
CA VAL A 67 -6.73 -11.46 3.64
C VAL A 67 -6.11 -11.59 5.03
N GLY A 68 -6.53 -12.61 5.80
CA GLY A 68 -5.88 -12.99 7.05
C GLY A 68 -6.39 -12.32 8.34
N ASP A 69 -7.57 -11.70 8.30
CA ASP A 69 -8.32 -11.26 9.49
C ASP A 69 -9.16 -12.38 10.12
#